data_AF-A0A382ARR7-F1
#
_entry.id   AF-A0A382ARR7-F1
#
_cell.length_a   1.000
_cell.length_b   1.000
_cell.length_c   1.000
_cell.angle_alpha   90.00
_cell.angle_beta   90.00
_cell.angle_gamma   90.00
#
_symmetry.space_group_name_H-M   'P 1'
#
loop_
_entity.id
_entity.type
_entity.pdbx_description
1 polymer ?
#
loop_
_entity_poly.entity_id
_entity_poly.type
_entity_poly.pdbx_seq_one_letter_code
_entity_poly.pdbx_strand_id
1 'polypeptide(L)'
;MKQIKYFLFLILFYSHIGYTQEILINEFLASNVIIYPEMYDFDDYTDWIELYNPGVTSYSLDGFFLTDDLSDPLKWKIPDGTLIESEGYLIIWADDYDDSPGATYMRPYWPWEDFTTRHYHTNFKLSKAGEQIGLFQGEQTESYTLIEEGSLWKYLDDGSDQGQEWTHIEFDDNSWSTGDAELGYGDGDEETVVGYGSDENNKYITTYFRHTFNVNDPNAVQTLTIRLKRDDGAIIYLNGNEALRSNMPEGTISDFTYASSAVSGSDEDTFFEWTISANEITDGQNVVAVELHQVGGSSSDISFDLELIGVGYTNIELVDSVTFGGQLTDVSRGRSMEDNGWYYFGEPTPGSSNTTASTNITDMSELVSASLESGFYSGAQLVELSTATGYGQIYYTLDGSRPGSNT
;
A
#
# COMPACT_ATOMS: atom_id res chain seq x y z
N MET A 1 -15.71 1.56 -83.25
CA MET A 1 -15.63 0.70 -82.05
C MET A 1 -14.58 1.29 -81.12
N LYS A 2 -14.99 1.94 -80.02
CA LYS A 2 -14.08 2.44 -78.98
C LYS A 2 -13.89 1.33 -77.94
N GLN A 3 -12.65 0.89 -77.71
CA GLN A 3 -12.32 -0.04 -76.63
C GLN A 3 -12.30 0.70 -75.29
N ILE A 4 -13.08 0.21 -74.33
CA ILE A 4 -13.03 0.62 -72.93
C ILE A 4 -12.08 -0.35 -72.22
N LYS A 5 -11.00 0.17 -71.62
CA LYS A 5 -10.14 -0.59 -70.71
C LYS A 5 -10.68 -0.42 -69.29
N TYR A 6 -11.08 -1.51 -68.66
CA TYR A 6 -11.41 -1.55 -67.24
C TYR A 6 -10.11 -1.71 -66.43
N PHE A 7 -9.85 -0.79 -65.51
CA PHE A 7 -8.77 -0.89 -64.53
C PHE A 7 -9.37 -1.51 -63.26
N LEU A 8 -8.90 -2.70 -62.87
CA LEU A 8 -9.32 -3.38 -61.66
C LEU A 8 -8.51 -2.80 -60.49
N PHE A 9 -9.16 -2.12 -59.55
CA PHE A 9 -8.54 -1.61 -58.33
C PHE A 9 -8.70 -2.68 -57.24
N LEU A 10 -7.60 -3.33 -56.85
CA LEU A 10 -7.59 -4.31 -55.77
C LEU A 10 -7.34 -3.54 -54.45
N ILE A 11 -8.37 -3.43 -53.60
CA ILE A 11 -8.23 -2.86 -52.26
C ILE A 11 -7.86 -4.01 -51.31
N LEU A 12 -6.60 -4.02 -50.86
CA LEU A 12 -6.13 -4.89 -49.79
C LEU A 12 -6.56 -4.28 -48.45
N PHE A 13 -7.50 -4.91 -47.77
CA PHE A 13 -7.78 -4.63 -46.36
C PHE A 13 -6.67 -5.29 -45.53
N TYR A 14 -5.75 -4.49 -45.00
CA TYR A 14 -4.90 -4.92 -43.89
C TYR A 14 -5.76 -4.90 -42.63
N SER A 15 -6.14 -6.06 -42.13
CA SER A 15 -6.61 -6.22 -40.76
C SER A 15 -5.40 -6.10 -39.84
N HIS A 16 -5.20 -4.94 -39.22
CA HIS A 16 -4.35 -4.87 -38.03
C HIS A 16 -5.09 -5.59 -36.90
N ILE A 17 -4.52 -6.72 -36.47
CA ILE A 17 -4.77 -7.22 -35.12
C ILE A 17 -4.06 -6.21 -34.23
N GLY A 18 -4.80 -5.27 -33.64
CA GLY A 18 -4.26 -4.43 -32.58
C GLY A 18 -4.03 -5.34 -31.38
N TYR A 19 -2.78 -5.58 -31.02
CA TYR A 19 -2.47 -6.04 -29.67
C TYR A 19 -2.71 -4.85 -28.76
N THR A 20 -3.59 -5.03 -27.77
CA THR A 20 -3.70 -4.12 -26.64
C THR A 20 -2.36 -4.11 -25.92
N GLN A 21 -1.85 -2.92 -25.60
CA GLN A 21 -0.70 -2.79 -24.71
C GLN A 21 -1.19 -3.15 -23.32
N GLU A 22 -0.72 -4.28 -22.79
CA GLU A 22 -1.08 -4.78 -21.47
C GLU A 22 0.09 -4.61 -20.52
N ILE A 23 -0.20 -4.05 -19.34
CA ILE A 23 0.75 -3.96 -18.24
C ILE A 23 0.87 -5.32 -17.57
N LEU A 24 2.08 -5.68 -17.20
CA LEU A 24 2.43 -7.00 -16.71
C LEU A 24 2.98 -6.91 -15.29
N ILE A 25 2.57 -7.81 -14.41
CA ILE A 25 3.28 -8.09 -13.15
C ILE A 25 4.59 -8.82 -13.50
N ASN A 26 5.73 -8.14 -13.49
CA ASN A 26 6.97 -8.67 -14.05
C ASN A 26 7.79 -9.50 -13.08
N GLU A 27 7.98 -9.00 -11.87
CA GLU A 27 8.81 -9.60 -10.84
C GLU A 27 8.26 -9.21 -9.46
N PHE A 28 8.41 -10.07 -8.47
CA PHE A 28 8.08 -9.73 -7.08
C PHE A 28 8.96 -10.50 -6.10
N LEU A 29 9.12 -9.94 -4.91
CA LEU A 29 9.84 -10.55 -3.79
C LEU A 29 8.94 -10.47 -2.54
N ALA A 30 8.46 -11.61 -2.06
CA ALA A 30 7.56 -11.70 -0.89
C ALA A 30 8.28 -12.10 0.42
N SER A 31 9.62 -12.03 0.42
CA SER A 31 10.42 -12.13 1.63
C SER A 31 11.80 -11.54 1.38
N ASN A 32 11.98 -10.31 1.84
CA ASN A 32 13.22 -9.57 1.68
C ASN A 32 13.95 -9.38 3.01
N VAL A 33 15.27 -9.62 3.03
CA VAL A 33 16.12 -9.38 4.21
C VAL A 33 17.41 -8.66 3.84
N ILE A 34 17.94 -8.87 2.63
CA ILE A 34 19.20 -8.23 2.19
C ILE A 34 19.18 -7.66 0.76
N ILE A 35 18.13 -7.89 -0.03
CA ILE A 35 18.12 -7.54 -1.46
C ILE A 35 17.29 -6.29 -1.72
N TYR A 36 17.88 -5.28 -2.35
CA TYR A 36 17.14 -4.09 -2.80
C TYR A 36 16.24 -3.50 -1.70
N PRO A 37 16.83 -3.03 -0.59
CA PRO A 37 16.05 -2.42 0.48
C PRO A 37 15.41 -1.10 0.05
N GLU A 38 14.28 -0.78 0.66
CA GLU A 38 13.69 0.55 0.62
C GLU A 38 14.41 1.40 1.68
N MET A 39 15.39 2.21 1.26
CA MET A 39 16.22 3.04 2.15
C MET A 39 15.93 4.54 2.02
N TYR A 40 14.79 4.91 1.44
CA TYR A 40 14.44 6.32 1.21
C TYR A 40 13.31 6.79 2.11
N ASP A 41 12.31 5.95 2.25
CA ASP A 41 11.04 6.25 2.91
C ASP A 41 11.07 5.65 4.31
N PHE A 42 11.03 4.32 4.46
CA PHE A 42 10.85 3.67 5.78
C PHE A 42 12.05 2.84 6.26
N ASP A 43 13.17 2.84 5.53
CA ASP A 43 14.42 2.15 5.86
C ASP A 43 14.24 0.65 6.19
N ASP A 44 13.48 -0.06 5.36
CA ASP A 44 13.17 -1.48 5.56
C ASP A 44 13.56 -2.35 4.35
N TYR A 45 13.71 -3.65 4.59
CA TYR A 45 13.79 -4.68 3.56
C TYR A 45 12.37 -5.16 3.24
N THR A 46 11.64 -4.30 2.55
CA THR A 46 10.25 -4.52 2.20
C THR A 46 10.09 -5.48 1.01
N ASP A 47 8.96 -6.19 1.01
CA ASP A 47 8.48 -6.99 -0.12
C ASP A 47 8.03 -6.08 -1.25
N TRP A 48 8.22 -6.45 -2.51
CA TRP A 48 7.89 -5.54 -3.61
C TRP A 48 7.28 -6.27 -4.79
N ILE A 49 6.51 -5.51 -5.56
CA ILE A 49 5.86 -5.90 -6.80
C ILE A 49 6.37 -4.97 -7.89
N GLU A 50 6.85 -5.53 -9.00
CA GLU A 50 7.24 -4.78 -10.17
C GLU A 50 6.22 -4.94 -11.29
N LEU A 51 5.75 -3.81 -11.81
CA LEU A 51 4.96 -3.73 -13.03
C LEU A 51 5.86 -3.35 -14.21
N TYR A 52 5.61 -3.95 -15.37
CA TYR A 52 6.34 -3.70 -16.60
C TYR A 52 5.39 -3.26 -17.71
N ASN A 53 5.81 -2.23 -18.43
CA ASN A 53 5.19 -1.79 -19.66
C ASN A 53 5.98 -2.28 -20.88
N PRO A 54 5.54 -3.35 -21.58
CA PRO A 54 6.21 -3.84 -22.79
C PRO A 54 5.98 -2.97 -24.03
N GLY A 55 5.12 -1.95 -23.94
CA GLY A 55 4.78 -1.09 -25.06
C GLY A 55 5.83 -0.03 -25.37
N VAL A 56 5.75 0.50 -26.59
CA VAL A 56 6.67 1.53 -27.11
C VAL A 56 6.22 2.96 -26.80
N THR A 57 5.18 3.11 -25.98
CA THR A 57 4.66 4.40 -25.48
C THR A 57 4.44 4.30 -23.98
N SER A 58 4.49 5.44 -23.29
CA SER A 58 4.08 5.48 -21.88
C SER A 58 2.62 5.05 -21.72
N TYR A 59 2.30 4.51 -20.55
CA TYR A 59 0.98 3.96 -20.22
C TYR A 59 0.51 4.52 -18.89
N SER A 60 -0.74 5.00 -18.84
CA SER A 60 -1.37 5.50 -17.61
C SER A 60 -1.96 4.35 -16.82
N LEU A 61 -1.72 4.36 -15.51
CA LEU A 61 -2.30 3.43 -14.55
C LEU A 61 -3.56 4.00 -13.87
N ASP A 62 -4.16 5.06 -14.40
CA ASP A 62 -5.45 5.56 -13.90
C ASP A 62 -6.51 4.45 -13.90
N GLY A 63 -7.18 4.26 -12.78
CA GLY A 63 -8.18 3.20 -12.60
C GLY A 63 -7.59 1.78 -12.51
N PHE A 64 -6.28 1.63 -12.29
CA PHE A 64 -5.69 0.33 -11.96
C PHE A 64 -5.71 0.06 -10.46
N PHE A 65 -5.77 -1.23 -10.12
CA PHE A 65 -5.78 -1.73 -8.77
C PHE A 65 -4.81 -2.90 -8.61
N LEU A 66 -4.15 -2.96 -7.47
CA LEU A 66 -3.44 -4.15 -7.01
C LEU A 66 -4.19 -4.81 -5.86
N THR A 67 -4.05 -6.12 -5.79
CA THR A 67 -4.57 -6.91 -4.68
C THR A 67 -3.72 -8.16 -4.47
N ASP A 68 -3.58 -8.56 -3.21
CA ASP A 68 -3.08 -9.86 -2.77
C ASP A 68 -4.22 -10.91 -2.60
N ASP A 69 -5.48 -10.48 -2.75
CA ASP A 69 -6.69 -11.31 -2.68
C ASP A 69 -7.57 -11.09 -3.92
N LEU A 70 -7.61 -12.08 -4.82
CA LEU A 70 -8.41 -12.01 -6.05
C LEU A 70 -9.93 -11.92 -5.80
N SER A 71 -10.40 -12.11 -4.56
CA SER A 71 -11.80 -11.86 -4.18
C SER A 71 -12.09 -10.40 -3.87
N ASP A 72 -11.06 -9.57 -3.67
CA ASP A 72 -11.11 -8.12 -3.48
C ASP A 72 -10.36 -7.40 -4.61
N PRO A 73 -10.95 -7.27 -5.81
CA PRO A 73 -10.26 -6.75 -7.00
C PRO A 73 -9.93 -5.26 -6.93
N LEU A 74 -10.51 -4.51 -5.99
CA LEU A 74 -10.31 -3.07 -5.82
C LEU A 74 -9.61 -2.72 -4.50
N LYS A 75 -8.84 -3.67 -3.95
CA LYS A 75 -8.19 -3.55 -2.63
C LYS A 75 -7.32 -2.32 -2.49
N TRP A 76 -6.39 -2.11 -3.43
CA TRP A 76 -5.49 -0.95 -3.43
C TRP A 76 -5.54 -0.26 -4.79
N LYS A 77 -6.01 0.98 -4.81
CA LYS A 77 -6.01 1.81 -6.03
C LYS A 77 -4.60 2.32 -6.28
N ILE A 78 -4.06 2.08 -7.48
CA ILE A 78 -2.83 2.75 -7.91
C ILE A 78 -3.16 4.25 -8.07
N PRO A 79 -2.41 5.17 -7.44
CA PRO A 79 -2.71 6.59 -7.48
C PRO A 79 -2.86 7.13 -8.91
N ASP A 80 -3.90 7.94 -9.14
CA ASP A 80 -4.14 8.55 -10.44
C ASP A 80 -2.97 9.48 -10.83
N GLY A 81 -2.67 9.54 -12.13
CA GLY A 81 -1.50 10.21 -12.68
C GLY A 81 -0.23 9.35 -12.73
N THR A 82 -0.27 8.13 -12.18
CA THR A 82 0.86 7.18 -12.28
C THR A 82 1.07 6.73 -13.72
N LEU A 83 2.31 6.84 -14.19
CA LEU A 83 2.71 6.47 -15.55
C LEU A 83 3.87 5.48 -15.51
N ILE A 84 3.83 4.46 -16.38
CA ILE A 84 5.01 3.66 -16.71
C ILE A 84 5.47 4.06 -18.11
N GLU A 85 6.71 4.56 -18.22
CA GLU A 85 7.31 4.91 -19.50
C GLU A 85 7.41 3.70 -20.46
N SER A 86 7.63 3.96 -21.74
CA SER A 86 7.81 2.89 -22.73
C SER A 86 8.94 1.95 -22.34
N GLU A 87 8.71 0.64 -22.38
CA GLU A 87 9.69 -0.38 -21.94
C GLU A 87 10.17 -0.17 -20.49
N GLY A 88 9.40 0.59 -19.69
CA GLY A 88 9.72 0.96 -18.33
C GLY A 88 9.17 -0.01 -17.28
N TYR A 89 9.72 0.10 -16.08
CA TYR A 89 9.37 -0.70 -14.91
C TYR A 89 8.93 0.23 -13.79
N LEU A 90 7.94 -0.18 -13.00
CA LEU A 90 7.48 0.50 -11.81
C LEU A 90 7.54 -0.47 -10.63
N ILE A 91 8.31 -0.12 -9.62
CA ILE A 91 8.39 -0.87 -8.37
C ILE A 91 7.39 -0.26 -7.39
N ILE A 92 6.58 -1.10 -6.78
CA ILE A 92 5.60 -0.77 -5.76
C ILE A 92 5.95 -1.63 -4.54
N TRP A 93 6.16 -0.98 -3.40
CA TRP A 93 6.46 -1.66 -2.15
C TRP A 93 5.18 -2.19 -1.53
N ALA A 94 5.23 -3.44 -1.07
CA ALA A 94 4.13 -4.14 -0.44
C ALA A 94 4.42 -4.32 1.05
N ASP A 95 4.26 -3.25 1.82
CA ASP A 95 4.60 -3.15 3.24
C ASP A 95 3.48 -2.69 4.17
N ASP A 96 2.27 -2.45 3.65
CA ASP A 96 1.12 -2.02 4.46
C ASP A 96 1.16 -0.54 4.91
N TYR A 97 2.07 0.29 4.37
CA TYR A 97 2.12 1.72 4.72
C TYR A 97 1.04 2.57 4.03
N ASP A 98 0.47 2.11 2.91
CA ASP A 98 -0.54 2.82 2.10
C ASP A 98 -0.17 4.27 1.77
N ASP A 99 0.97 4.45 1.10
CA ASP A 99 1.58 5.76 0.86
C ASP A 99 1.95 5.99 -0.60
N SER A 100 2.04 7.27 -0.97
CA SER A 100 2.38 7.74 -2.31
C SER A 100 3.49 8.78 -2.24
N PRO A 101 4.28 8.95 -3.32
CA PRO A 101 5.35 9.94 -3.34
C PRO A 101 4.85 11.35 -3.02
N GLY A 102 5.47 12.00 -2.03
CA GLY A 102 5.21 13.40 -1.68
C GLY A 102 4.70 13.64 -0.26
N ALA A 103 4.31 12.59 0.47
CA ALA A 103 3.97 12.70 1.89
C ALA A 103 5.23 12.97 2.72
N THR A 104 5.13 13.81 3.75
CA THR A 104 6.27 14.18 4.61
C THR A 104 6.08 13.65 6.02
N TYR A 105 7.10 12.97 6.54
CA TYR A 105 7.10 12.36 7.87
C TYR A 105 8.38 12.70 8.62
N MET A 106 8.32 12.72 9.95
CA MET A 106 9.50 12.84 10.81
C MET A 106 10.08 11.45 11.11
N ARG A 107 11.41 11.29 10.98
CA ARG A 107 12.06 10.03 11.35
C ARG A 107 11.92 9.75 12.87
N PRO A 108 11.61 8.51 13.28
CA PRO A 108 11.42 8.17 14.70
C PRO A 108 12.74 8.06 15.49
N TYR A 109 13.88 8.37 14.86
CA TYR A 109 15.21 8.25 15.45
C TYR A 109 16.05 9.50 15.20
N TRP A 110 16.98 9.78 16.12
CA TRP A 110 17.91 10.92 16.01
C TRP A 110 18.64 10.90 14.66
N PRO A 111 18.67 12.01 13.90
CA PRO A 111 18.38 13.38 14.32
C PRO A 111 16.93 13.87 14.23
N TRP A 112 15.94 12.99 14.03
CA TRP A 112 14.51 13.33 13.83
C TRP A 112 14.32 14.31 12.68
N GLU A 113 14.99 14.02 11.56
CA GLU A 113 14.84 14.79 10.34
C GLU A 113 13.58 14.34 9.59
N ASP A 114 12.94 15.30 8.94
CA ASP A 114 11.84 15.01 8.03
C ASP A 114 12.36 14.31 6.77
N PHE A 115 11.55 13.41 6.24
CA PHE A 115 11.74 12.84 4.91
C PHE A 115 10.43 12.94 4.12
N THR A 116 10.56 12.99 2.80
CA THR A 116 9.42 12.96 1.89
C THR A 116 9.44 11.64 1.15
N THR A 117 8.31 10.92 1.17
CA THR A 117 8.13 9.64 0.48
C THR A 117 8.41 9.78 -1.01
N ARG A 118 9.02 8.77 -1.60
CA ARG A 118 9.46 8.75 -2.99
C ARG A 118 8.85 7.62 -3.79
N HIS A 119 8.38 6.59 -3.11
CA HIS A 119 7.86 5.40 -3.71
C HIS A 119 6.39 5.17 -3.35
N TYR A 120 5.76 4.24 -4.06
CA TYR A 120 4.40 3.80 -3.77
C TYR A 120 4.45 2.62 -2.82
N HIS A 121 3.55 2.64 -1.84
CA HIS A 121 3.43 1.64 -0.79
C HIS A 121 1.98 1.15 -0.75
N THR A 122 1.75 -0.17 -0.84
CA THR A 122 0.39 -0.73 -0.79
C THR A 122 -0.17 -0.79 0.62
N ASN A 123 -1.50 -0.83 0.76
CA ASN A 123 -2.22 -1.13 2.01
C ASN A 123 -2.25 -2.65 2.35
N PHE A 124 -1.24 -3.38 1.90
CA PHE A 124 -1.07 -4.79 2.19
C PHE A 124 0.41 -5.18 2.07
N LYS A 125 0.74 -6.33 2.63
CA LYS A 125 2.07 -6.95 2.54
C LYS A 125 1.96 -8.37 2.01
N LEU A 126 2.96 -8.78 1.24
CA LEU A 126 3.00 -10.13 0.69
C LEU A 126 3.36 -11.18 1.76
N SER A 127 2.75 -12.34 1.66
CA SER A 127 3.02 -13.52 2.48
C SER A 127 4.08 -14.42 1.86
N LYS A 128 5.19 -14.60 2.59
CA LYS A 128 6.20 -15.62 2.28
C LYS A 128 5.62 -17.03 2.13
N ALA A 129 4.49 -17.34 2.76
CA ALA A 129 3.86 -18.67 2.66
C ALA A 129 3.21 -18.93 1.29
N GLY A 130 2.96 -17.87 0.51
CA GLY A 130 2.31 -17.92 -0.80
C GLY A 130 0.88 -17.39 -0.77
N GLU A 131 0.53 -16.62 -1.80
CA GLU A 131 -0.82 -16.10 -2.05
C GLU A 131 -1.02 -15.80 -3.55
N GLN A 132 -1.87 -14.83 -3.88
CA GLN A 132 -2.08 -14.32 -5.22
C GLN A 132 -1.65 -12.86 -5.33
N ILE A 133 -1.30 -12.41 -6.53
CA ILE A 133 -1.23 -10.98 -6.86
C ILE A 133 -2.12 -10.79 -8.09
N GLY A 134 -3.03 -9.85 -8.03
CA GLY A 134 -3.90 -9.45 -9.14
C GLY A 134 -3.67 -7.99 -9.51
N LEU A 135 -3.60 -7.73 -10.81
CA LEU A 135 -3.66 -6.41 -11.41
C LEU A 135 -5.01 -6.29 -12.13
N PHE A 136 -5.86 -5.37 -11.67
CA PHE A 136 -7.17 -5.12 -12.24
C PHE A 136 -7.23 -3.71 -12.83
N GLN A 137 -8.09 -3.53 -13.82
CA GLN A 137 -8.44 -2.22 -14.36
C GLN A 137 -9.96 -2.05 -14.26
N GLY A 138 -10.40 -0.86 -13.86
CA GLY A 138 -11.82 -0.49 -13.80
C GLY A 138 -12.05 0.91 -14.36
N GLU A 139 -13.22 1.11 -14.97
CA GLU A 139 -13.67 2.43 -15.43
C GLU A 139 -14.42 3.12 -14.30
N GLN A 140 -13.83 4.18 -13.74
CA GLN A 140 -14.47 4.98 -12.71
C GLN A 140 -15.82 5.56 -13.19
N THR A 141 -16.83 5.46 -12.34
CA THR A 141 -18.16 6.05 -12.53
C THR A 141 -18.34 7.31 -11.68
N GLU A 142 -19.59 7.72 -11.44
CA GLU A 142 -19.88 8.85 -10.56
C GLU A 142 -19.35 8.63 -9.13
N SER A 143 -18.91 9.72 -8.50
CA SER A 143 -18.60 9.79 -7.09
C SER A 143 -19.77 10.39 -6.30
N TYR A 144 -19.92 9.98 -5.05
CA TYR A 144 -21.00 10.38 -4.16
C TYR A 144 -20.40 10.86 -2.84
N THR A 145 -20.68 12.09 -2.42
CA THR A 145 -20.36 12.51 -1.06
C THR A 145 -21.32 11.84 -0.08
N LEU A 146 -20.78 10.97 0.78
CA LEU A 146 -21.50 10.21 1.79
C LEU A 146 -21.54 10.94 3.14
N ILE A 147 -20.46 11.65 3.46
CA ILE A 147 -20.32 12.56 4.60
C ILE A 147 -19.64 13.82 4.07
N GLU A 148 -20.25 14.99 4.24
CA GLU A 148 -19.69 16.27 3.80
C GLU A 148 -18.69 16.81 4.85
N GLU A 149 -17.68 17.58 4.41
CA GLU A 149 -16.86 18.40 5.32
C GLU A 149 -17.76 19.31 6.19
N GLY A 150 -17.41 19.47 7.48
CA GLY A 150 -18.22 20.25 8.41
C GLY A 150 -19.54 19.59 8.82
N SER A 151 -19.67 18.27 8.61
CA SER A 151 -20.89 17.53 8.99
C SER A 151 -21.16 17.53 10.49
N LEU A 152 -22.42 17.29 10.87
CA LEU A 152 -22.82 17.07 12.26
C LEU A 152 -22.34 15.70 12.74
N TRP A 153 -21.58 15.65 13.82
CA TRP A 153 -21.10 14.43 14.48
C TRP A 153 -21.73 14.25 15.85
N LYS A 154 -21.95 12.99 16.24
CA LYS A 154 -22.09 12.63 17.65
C LYS A 154 -20.71 12.49 18.26
N TYR A 155 -20.50 12.98 19.48
CA TYR A 155 -19.21 12.89 20.15
C TYR A 155 -19.32 12.58 21.64
N LEU A 156 -18.25 11.99 22.16
CA LEU A 156 -18.06 11.71 23.59
C LEU A 156 -16.64 12.11 24.00
N ASP A 157 -16.56 13.01 24.97
CA ASP A 157 -15.36 13.73 25.41
C ASP A 157 -15.16 13.64 26.94
N ASP A 158 -15.70 12.59 27.57
CA ASP A 158 -15.72 12.43 29.02
C ASP A 158 -14.57 11.56 29.58
N GLY A 159 -13.69 11.09 28.70
CA GLY A 159 -12.54 10.26 29.04
C GLY A 159 -12.89 8.83 29.47
N SER A 160 -14.09 8.33 29.17
CA SER A 160 -14.49 6.96 29.46
C SER A 160 -14.16 5.99 28.33
N ASP A 161 -13.59 4.82 28.68
CA ASP A 161 -13.37 3.71 27.75
C ASP A 161 -14.69 3.16 27.21
N GLN A 162 -14.84 3.20 25.88
CA GLN A 162 -16.04 2.71 25.18
C GLN A 162 -15.92 1.23 24.74
N GLY A 163 -14.77 0.59 24.93
CA GLY A 163 -14.50 -0.75 24.40
C GLY A 163 -14.61 -0.78 22.88
N GLN A 164 -15.24 -1.82 22.33
CA GLN A 164 -15.42 -1.98 20.87
C GLN A 164 -16.87 -1.90 20.40
N GLU A 165 -17.85 -2.00 21.30
CA GLU A 165 -19.27 -2.01 20.88
C GLU A 165 -19.69 -0.69 20.23
N TRP A 166 -19.07 0.43 20.64
CA TRP A 166 -19.33 1.77 20.11
C TRP A 166 -18.89 1.98 18.66
N THR A 167 -18.27 1.03 18.00
CA THR A 167 -17.91 1.16 16.57
C THR A 167 -18.99 0.57 15.66
N HIS A 168 -19.89 -0.25 16.21
CA HIS A 168 -20.93 -0.95 15.45
C HIS A 168 -22.16 -0.08 15.15
N ILE A 169 -22.90 -0.46 14.09
CA ILE A 169 -24.14 0.20 13.65
C ILE A 169 -25.21 0.20 14.76
N GLU A 170 -25.33 -0.91 15.49
CA GLU A 170 -26.40 -1.14 16.47
C GLU A 170 -26.19 -0.42 17.82
N PHE A 171 -25.05 0.28 17.99
CA PHE A 171 -24.74 0.98 19.23
C PHE A 171 -25.68 2.17 19.48
N ASP A 172 -26.19 2.27 20.71
CA ASP A 172 -27.06 3.36 21.14
C ASP A 172 -26.24 4.55 21.66
N ASP A 173 -26.00 5.51 20.77
CA ASP A 173 -25.30 6.77 21.04
C ASP A 173 -26.27 7.94 21.34
N ASN A 174 -27.51 7.67 21.78
CA ASN A 174 -28.47 8.74 22.09
C ASN A 174 -28.07 9.64 23.28
N SER A 175 -27.16 9.17 24.13
CA SER A 175 -26.61 9.97 25.23
C SER A 175 -25.41 10.83 24.84
N TRP A 176 -24.87 10.65 23.64
CA TRP A 176 -23.72 11.41 23.15
C TRP A 176 -24.15 12.83 22.77
N SER A 177 -23.22 13.76 22.94
CA SER A 177 -23.41 15.14 22.48
C SER A 177 -23.36 15.20 20.96
N THR A 178 -23.82 16.31 20.37
CA THR A 178 -23.77 16.53 18.91
C THR A 178 -23.18 17.89 18.61
N GLY A 179 -22.36 17.99 17.57
CA GLY A 179 -21.79 19.25 17.11
C GLY A 179 -21.32 19.17 15.66
N ASP A 180 -21.32 20.30 14.96
CA ASP A 180 -20.82 20.40 13.60
C ASP A 180 -19.28 20.42 13.64
N ALA A 181 -18.65 19.73 12.69
CA ALA A 181 -17.21 19.82 12.48
C ALA A 181 -16.84 21.21 11.93
N GLU A 182 -15.66 21.76 12.19
CA GLU A 182 -14.53 21.16 12.93
C GLU A 182 -14.79 21.05 14.44
N LEU A 183 -14.52 19.86 15.00
CA LEU A 183 -14.63 19.60 16.44
C LEU A 183 -13.24 19.58 17.07
N GLY A 184 -13.06 20.29 18.18
CA GLY A 184 -11.74 20.36 18.78
C GLY A 184 -11.61 21.29 19.98
N TYR A 185 -10.38 21.71 20.28
CA TYR A 185 -10.09 22.84 21.14
C TYR A 185 -8.67 23.35 20.85
N GLY A 186 -8.39 24.61 21.20
CA GLY A 186 -7.04 25.16 21.28
C GLY A 186 -6.76 26.27 20.27
N ASP A 187 -7.30 26.14 19.06
CA ASP A 187 -6.97 26.97 17.90
C ASP A 187 -7.96 28.11 17.68
N GLY A 188 -9.20 27.93 18.13
CA GLY A 188 -10.24 28.96 18.11
C GLY A 188 -10.93 29.10 16.75
N ASP A 189 -10.73 28.16 15.84
CA ASP A 189 -11.47 27.95 14.60
C ASP A 189 -12.48 26.80 14.69
N GLU A 190 -12.59 26.13 15.84
CA GLU A 190 -13.52 25.02 16.04
C GLU A 190 -14.96 25.51 16.05
N GLU A 191 -15.80 24.90 15.21
CA GLU A 191 -17.24 25.16 15.24
C GLU A 191 -17.86 24.54 16.50
N THR A 192 -17.36 23.37 16.91
CA THR A 192 -17.73 22.72 18.16
C THR A 192 -16.52 22.51 19.06
N VAL A 193 -16.50 23.21 20.19
CA VAL A 193 -15.48 22.98 21.23
C VAL A 193 -15.82 21.73 22.06
N VAL A 194 -14.91 20.76 22.09
CA VAL A 194 -15.01 19.55 22.94
C VAL A 194 -14.25 19.71 24.25
N GLY A 195 -14.64 18.93 25.26
CA GLY A 195 -14.01 18.90 26.57
C GLY A 195 -12.73 18.05 26.60
N TYR A 196 -11.83 18.38 27.52
CA TYR A 196 -10.60 17.61 27.77
C TYR A 196 -10.44 17.19 29.23
N GLY A 197 -11.51 17.28 30.02
CA GLY A 197 -11.51 17.05 31.45
C GLY A 197 -11.14 18.29 32.27
N SER A 198 -10.75 18.09 33.53
CA SER A 198 -10.57 19.18 34.49
C SER A 198 -9.13 19.64 34.70
N ASP A 199 -8.15 18.96 34.11
CA ASP A 199 -6.72 19.24 34.29
C ASP A 199 -6.05 19.50 32.94
N GLU A 200 -5.64 20.76 32.72
CA GLU A 200 -4.98 21.20 31.48
C GLU A 200 -3.63 20.51 31.23
N ASN A 201 -3.01 19.93 32.27
CA ASN A 201 -1.74 19.21 32.17
C ASN A 201 -1.94 17.68 32.14
N ASN A 202 -3.18 17.21 32.20
CA ASN A 202 -3.54 15.79 32.16
C ASN A 202 -4.94 15.63 31.55
N LYS A 203 -5.05 16.03 30.29
CA LYS A 203 -6.22 15.96 29.43
C LYS A 203 -6.59 14.51 29.11
N TYR A 204 -7.85 14.28 28.76
CA TYR A 204 -8.30 12.98 28.24
C TYR A 204 -7.58 12.68 26.92
N ILE A 205 -6.94 11.53 26.84
CA ILE A 205 -6.14 11.17 25.66
C ILE A 205 -7.02 10.97 24.43
N THR A 206 -8.19 10.37 24.64
CA THR A 206 -9.08 9.91 23.57
C THR A 206 -10.39 10.68 23.54
N THR A 207 -10.83 11.10 22.35
CA THR A 207 -12.17 11.63 22.07
C THR A 207 -12.84 10.79 20.99
N TYR A 208 -14.12 10.44 21.17
CA TYR A 208 -14.84 9.57 20.26
C TYR A 208 -15.85 10.33 19.40
N PHE A 209 -15.95 9.98 18.12
CA PHE A 209 -16.87 10.57 17.16
C PHE A 209 -17.64 9.49 16.40
N ARG A 210 -18.92 9.72 16.11
CA ARG A 210 -19.79 8.82 15.35
C ARG A 210 -20.67 9.59 14.36
N HIS A 211 -20.77 9.08 13.14
CA HIS A 211 -21.66 9.60 12.10
C HIS A 211 -22.32 8.45 11.33
N THR A 212 -23.65 8.50 11.22
CA THR A 212 -24.41 7.53 10.43
C THR A 212 -24.78 8.11 9.08
N PHE A 213 -24.61 7.34 8.01
CA PHE A 213 -24.96 7.72 6.64
C PHE A 213 -25.72 6.58 5.95
N ASN A 214 -26.37 6.85 4.81
CA ASN A 214 -27.16 5.85 4.09
C ASN A 214 -26.59 5.60 2.70
N VAL A 215 -26.53 4.33 2.29
CA VAL A 215 -26.17 3.89 0.94
C VAL A 215 -27.35 3.10 0.36
N ASN A 216 -27.88 3.53 -0.78
CA ASN A 216 -29.07 2.90 -1.40
C ASN A 216 -28.71 1.77 -2.38
N ASP A 217 -27.48 1.75 -2.87
CA ASP A 217 -26.95 0.69 -3.73
C ASP A 217 -25.46 0.53 -3.42
N PRO A 218 -25.08 -0.41 -2.54
CA PRO A 218 -23.67 -0.70 -2.26
C PRO A 218 -22.89 -1.07 -3.52
N ASN A 219 -23.54 -1.64 -4.55
CA ASN A 219 -22.86 -1.95 -5.81
C ASN A 219 -22.60 -0.72 -6.67
N ALA A 220 -22.98 0.49 -6.23
CA ALA A 220 -22.59 1.74 -6.86
C ALA A 220 -21.36 2.39 -6.18
N VAL A 221 -20.91 1.85 -5.04
CA VAL A 221 -19.78 2.34 -4.25
C VAL A 221 -18.85 1.17 -3.96
N GLN A 222 -17.73 1.05 -4.67
CA GLN A 222 -16.78 -0.04 -4.42
C GLN A 222 -15.46 0.42 -3.81
N THR A 223 -15.17 1.72 -3.81
CA THR A 223 -14.11 2.30 -2.97
C THR A 223 -14.64 3.48 -2.19
N LEU A 224 -14.01 3.78 -1.06
CA LEU A 224 -14.24 4.96 -0.24
C LEU A 224 -12.97 5.79 -0.20
N THR A 225 -13.09 7.05 -0.58
CA THR A 225 -12.06 8.05 -0.34
C THR A 225 -12.37 8.75 0.98
N ILE A 226 -11.48 8.60 1.94
CA ILE A 226 -11.55 9.22 3.26
C ILE A 226 -10.63 10.43 3.23
N ARG A 227 -11.17 11.61 3.54
CA ARG A 227 -10.39 12.81 3.81
C ARG A 227 -10.53 13.14 5.28
N LEU A 228 -9.45 13.04 6.04
CA LEU A 228 -9.43 13.25 7.48
C LEU A 228 -8.52 14.44 7.84
N LYS A 229 -9.07 15.40 8.57
CA LYS A 229 -8.31 16.36 9.36
C LYS A 229 -8.28 15.84 10.80
N ARG A 230 -7.08 15.74 11.38
CA ARG A 230 -6.92 15.22 12.73
C ARG A 230 -5.66 15.78 13.40
N ASP A 231 -5.75 15.98 14.71
CA ASP A 231 -4.64 16.27 15.60
C ASP A 231 -4.82 15.52 16.94
N ASP A 232 -3.97 14.56 17.33
CA ASP A 232 -2.69 14.15 16.73
C ASP A 232 -2.77 12.82 15.95
N GLY A 233 -3.64 11.90 16.37
CA GLY A 233 -3.74 10.52 15.91
C GLY A 233 -5.19 10.09 15.79
N ALA A 234 -5.51 9.20 14.85
CA ALA A 234 -6.90 8.76 14.67
C ALA A 234 -6.99 7.31 14.22
N ILE A 235 -8.07 6.64 14.61
CA ILE A 235 -8.47 5.33 14.09
C ILE A 235 -9.91 5.43 13.62
N ILE A 236 -10.14 5.01 12.38
CA ILE A 236 -11.44 5.04 11.72
C ILE A 236 -11.95 3.61 11.62
N TYR A 237 -13.18 3.43 12.09
CA TYR A 237 -13.94 2.20 12.00
C TYR A 237 -15.13 2.40 11.06
N LEU A 238 -15.34 1.43 10.18
CA LEU A 238 -16.50 1.35 9.31
C LEU A 238 -17.34 0.14 9.72
N ASN A 239 -18.57 0.39 10.16
CA ASN A 239 -19.52 -0.65 10.57
C ASN A 239 -19.00 -1.63 11.64
N GLY A 240 -18.04 -1.19 12.46
CA GLY A 240 -17.42 -1.96 13.54
C GLY A 240 -16.04 -2.53 13.23
N ASN A 241 -15.61 -2.49 11.97
CA ASN A 241 -14.30 -2.98 11.56
C ASN A 241 -13.33 -1.80 11.41
N GLU A 242 -12.12 -1.94 11.93
CA GLU A 242 -11.06 -0.96 11.72
C GLU A 242 -10.75 -0.89 10.22
N ALA A 243 -10.86 0.31 9.65
CA ALA A 243 -10.70 0.55 8.23
C ALA A 243 -9.38 1.29 7.91
N LEU A 244 -8.94 2.16 8.82
CA LEU A 244 -7.75 2.99 8.66
C LEU A 244 -7.27 3.47 10.03
N ARG A 245 -5.95 3.60 10.20
CA ARG A 245 -5.33 4.35 11.30
C ARG A 245 -4.33 5.37 10.74
N SER A 246 -4.25 6.54 11.38
CA SER A 246 -3.34 7.63 10.99
C SER A 246 -2.57 8.11 12.23
N ASN A 247 -1.22 8.10 12.15
CA ASN A 247 -0.28 8.42 13.24
C ASN A 247 -0.62 7.73 14.57
N MET A 248 -1.05 6.48 14.48
CA MET A 248 -1.24 5.62 15.65
C MET A 248 -0.20 4.51 15.60
N PRO A 249 0.27 4.01 16.76
CA PRO A 249 1.21 2.90 16.78
C PRO A 249 0.55 1.64 16.20
N GLU A 250 1.35 0.69 15.74
CA GLU A 250 0.86 -0.63 15.38
C GLU A 250 0.41 -1.43 16.61
N GLY A 251 -0.42 -2.44 16.37
CA GLY A 251 -0.88 -3.37 17.41
C GLY A 251 -2.14 -2.91 18.14
N THR A 252 -2.34 -3.43 19.35
CA THR A 252 -3.54 -3.19 20.15
C THR A 252 -3.57 -1.78 20.72
N ILE A 253 -4.68 -1.08 20.48
CA ILE A 253 -4.93 0.28 20.93
C ILE A 253 -5.91 0.27 22.09
N SER A 254 -5.72 1.21 23.02
CA SER A 254 -6.59 1.47 24.17
C SER A 254 -6.84 2.97 24.25
N ASP A 255 -7.81 3.37 25.07
CA ASP A 255 -8.13 4.76 25.38
C ASP A 255 -6.96 5.56 25.99
N PHE A 256 -5.91 4.86 26.47
CA PHE A 256 -4.68 5.46 26.99
C PHE A 256 -3.50 5.44 26.01
N THR A 257 -3.69 4.93 24.80
CA THR A 257 -2.62 4.90 23.79
C THR A 257 -2.47 6.29 23.18
N TYR A 258 -1.23 6.81 23.16
CA TYR A 258 -0.92 8.08 22.51
C TYR A 258 -0.71 7.91 21.00
N ALA A 259 -0.92 9.00 20.26
CA ALA A 259 -0.46 9.13 18.88
C ALA A 259 1.07 8.95 18.78
N SER A 260 1.54 8.52 17.61
CA SER A 260 2.94 8.20 17.37
C SER A 260 3.86 9.44 17.33
N SER A 261 3.34 10.58 16.90
CA SER A 261 4.04 11.87 16.88
C SER A 261 3.08 13.03 17.04
N ALA A 262 3.62 14.23 17.30
CA ALA A 262 2.81 15.45 17.28
C ALA A 262 2.45 15.83 15.85
N VAL A 263 1.25 16.36 15.61
CA VAL A 263 0.94 17.12 14.38
C VAL A 263 1.25 18.59 14.66
N SER A 264 1.77 19.33 13.67
CA SER A 264 2.06 20.75 13.86
C SER A 264 2.11 21.54 12.56
N GLY A 265 1.84 22.84 12.63
CA GLY A 265 2.07 23.76 11.52
C GLY A 265 0.98 23.66 10.46
N SER A 266 1.35 23.47 9.19
CA SER A 266 0.32 23.36 8.13
C SER A 266 -0.48 22.07 8.19
N ASP A 267 0.04 21.06 8.88
CA ASP A 267 -0.54 19.71 8.89
C ASP A 267 -1.76 19.63 9.81
N GLU A 268 -1.86 20.52 10.80
CA GLU A 268 -3.05 20.69 11.67
C GLU A 268 -4.30 21.07 10.85
N ASP A 269 -4.09 21.82 9.76
CA ASP A 269 -5.16 22.29 8.86
C ASP A 269 -5.36 21.41 7.61
N THR A 270 -4.57 20.35 7.46
CA THR A 270 -4.54 19.57 6.21
C THR A 270 -5.46 18.36 6.28
N PHE A 271 -6.29 18.19 5.25
CA PHE A 271 -6.98 16.93 5.01
C PHE A 271 -6.02 15.93 4.35
N PHE A 272 -5.75 14.84 5.06
CA PHE A 272 -5.04 13.69 4.52
C PHE A 272 -6.04 12.75 3.85
N GLU A 273 -5.66 12.18 2.71
CA GLU A 273 -6.56 11.39 1.86
C GLU A 273 -6.09 9.94 1.73
N TRP A 274 -7.00 9.00 1.92
CA TRP A 274 -6.79 7.56 1.68
C TRP A 274 -7.94 6.98 0.86
N THR A 275 -7.65 5.93 0.09
CA THR A 275 -8.67 5.18 -0.65
C THR A 275 -8.68 3.73 -0.17
N ILE A 276 -9.81 3.30 0.38
CA ILE A 276 -10.02 1.93 0.87
C ILE A 276 -11.10 1.22 0.05
N SER A 277 -11.08 -0.11 0.05
CA SER A 277 -12.17 -0.91 -0.50
C SER A 277 -13.46 -0.70 0.31
N ALA A 278 -14.60 -0.61 -0.38
CA ALA A 278 -15.92 -0.39 0.25
C ALA A 278 -16.61 -1.70 0.66
N ASN A 279 -15.87 -2.81 0.79
CA ASN A 279 -16.42 -4.15 1.07
C ASN A 279 -17.29 -4.23 2.34
N GLU A 280 -17.08 -3.32 3.30
CA GLU A 280 -17.84 -3.25 4.54
C GLU A 280 -19.15 -2.45 4.45
N ILE A 281 -19.40 -1.76 3.33
CA ILE A 281 -20.64 -0.99 3.10
C ILE A 281 -21.82 -1.92 2.86
N THR A 282 -22.94 -1.62 3.51
CA THR A 282 -24.20 -2.37 3.40
C THR A 282 -25.34 -1.50 2.86
N ASP A 283 -26.40 -2.13 2.35
CA ASP A 283 -27.61 -1.43 1.91
C ASP A 283 -28.35 -0.85 3.12
N GLY A 284 -28.66 0.44 3.05
CA GLY A 284 -29.26 1.21 4.13
C GLY A 284 -28.22 1.92 5.00
N GLN A 285 -28.41 1.84 6.31
CA GLN A 285 -27.62 2.61 7.28
C GLN A 285 -26.24 2.00 7.49
N ASN A 286 -25.23 2.86 7.46
CA ASN A 286 -23.84 2.56 7.78
C ASN A 286 -23.34 3.57 8.82
N VAL A 287 -22.24 3.28 9.50
CA VAL A 287 -21.62 4.15 10.49
C VAL A 287 -20.12 4.28 10.25
N VAL A 288 -19.64 5.52 10.27
CA VAL A 288 -18.23 5.83 10.52
C VAL A 288 -18.10 6.19 12.00
N ALA A 289 -17.17 5.52 12.68
CA ALA A 289 -16.82 5.77 14.06
C ALA A 289 -15.32 6.09 14.11
N VAL A 290 -14.93 7.11 14.87
CA VAL A 290 -13.55 7.59 14.93
C VAL A 290 -13.13 7.79 16.38
N GLU A 291 -11.97 7.25 16.76
CA GLU A 291 -11.30 7.64 18.00
C GLU A 291 -10.08 8.50 17.66
N LEU A 292 -10.03 9.68 18.25
CA LEU A 292 -8.94 10.64 18.12
C LEU A 292 -8.08 10.56 19.37
N HIS A 293 -6.77 10.45 19.20
CA HIS A 293 -5.79 10.31 20.26
C HIS A 293 -4.78 11.46 20.20
N GLN A 294 -4.50 12.05 21.36
CA GLN A 294 -3.42 13.03 21.50
C GLN A 294 -2.05 12.36 21.54
N VAL A 295 -0.98 13.12 21.30
CA VAL A 295 0.42 12.70 21.49
C VAL A 295 0.86 12.81 22.95
N GLY A 296 0.15 13.60 23.77
CA GLY A 296 0.48 13.81 25.18
C GLY A 296 -0.68 14.39 25.99
N GLY A 297 -0.72 14.08 27.29
CA GLY A 297 -1.77 14.60 28.20
C GLY A 297 -1.72 16.11 28.44
N SER A 298 -0.74 16.82 27.90
CA SER A 298 -0.64 18.28 27.94
C SER A 298 -0.65 18.89 26.54
N SER A 299 -1.20 18.19 25.53
CA SER A 299 -1.33 18.76 24.18
C SER A 299 -2.08 20.08 24.26
N SER A 300 -1.75 21.05 23.42
CA SER A 300 -2.43 22.35 23.40
C SER A 300 -3.85 22.21 22.90
N ASP A 301 -4.02 21.33 21.94
CA ASP A 301 -5.07 21.29 20.92
C ASP A 301 -5.47 19.87 20.56
N ILE A 302 -6.63 19.78 19.91
CA ILE A 302 -7.03 18.70 19.01
C ILE A 302 -7.98 19.30 17.96
N SER A 303 -7.98 18.72 16.77
CA SER A 303 -8.92 19.04 15.69
C SER A 303 -9.42 17.77 15.04
N PHE A 304 -10.69 17.77 14.60
CA PHE A 304 -11.31 16.67 13.89
C PHE A 304 -12.34 17.17 12.86
N ASP A 305 -12.15 16.73 11.62
CA ASP A 305 -13.17 16.74 10.57
C ASP A 305 -12.92 15.56 9.60
N LEU A 306 -13.99 15.04 9.01
CA LEU A 306 -13.92 13.91 8.08
C LEU A 306 -14.96 14.07 6.97
N GLU A 307 -14.48 14.04 5.72
CA GLU A 307 -15.28 13.89 4.52
C GLU A 307 -15.15 12.45 4.00
N LEU A 308 -16.26 11.85 3.58
CA LEU A 308 -16.31 10.50 3.02
C LEU A 308 -16.93 10.55 1.64
N ILE A 309 -16.21 10.06 0.64
CA ILE A 309 -16.67 10.03 -0.76
C ILE A 309 -16.70 8.57 -1.23
N GLY A 310 -17.86 8.10 -1.66
CA GLY A 310 -18.02 6.82 -2.32
C GLY A 310 -17.74 6.92 -3.81
N VAL A 311 -16.94 6.02 -4.36
CA VAL A 311 -16.61 5.97 -5.79
C VAL A 311 -17.00 4.63 -6.39
N GLY A 312 -17.68 4.69 -7.54
CA GLY A 312 -18.05 3.53 -8.31
C GLY A 312 -17.07 3.23 -9.45
N TYR A 313 -17.04 1.98 -9.90
CA TYR A 313 -16.28 1.44 -11.01
C TYR A 313 -17.14 0.44 -11.78
N THR A 314 -16.95 0.41 -13.10
CA THR A 314 -17.56 -0.55 -14.02
C THR A 314 -16.49 -1.20 -14.86
N ASN A 315 -16.84 -2.27 -15.58
CA ASN A 315 -15.91 -2.98 -16.46
C ASN A 315 -14.61 -3.38 -15.73
N ILE A 316 -14.74 -3.89 -14.50
CA ILE A 316 -13.61 -4.39 -13.72
C ILE A 316 -13.09 -5.64 -14.43
N GLU A 317 -11.90 -5.53 -15.01
CA GLU A 317 -11.25 -6.59 -15.78
C GLU A 317 -9.93 -6.98 -15.11
N LEU A 318 -9.68 -8.29 -15.04
CA LEU A 318 -8.38 -8.80 -14.63
C LEU A 318 -7.40 -8.61 -15.79
N VAL A 319 -6.41 -7.74 -15.59
CA VAL A 319 -5.36 -7.47 -16.57
C VAL A 319 -4.30 -8.56 -16.49
N ASP A 320 -3.82 -8.84 -15.28
CA ASP A 320 -2.79 -9.85 -15.07
C ASP A 320 -2.84 -10.41 -13.65
N SER A 321 -2.37 -11.63 -13.46
CA SER A 321 -2.26 -12.23 -12.12
C SER A 321 -1.18 -13.29 -12.03
N VAL A 322 -0.78 -13.54 -10.79
CA VAL A 322 0.11 -14.64 -10.44
C VAL A 322 -0.33 -15.26 -9.12
N THR A 323 -0.48 -16.58 -9.10
CA THR A 323 -0.61 -17.35 -7.84
C THR A 323 0.74 -18.00 -7.53
N PHE A 324 1.18 -17.91 -6.29
CA PHE A 324 2.46 -18.45 -5.85
C PHE A 324 2.35 -19.20 -4.53
N GLY A 325 3.25 -20.17 -4.31
CA GLY A 325 3.36 -20.91 -3.06
C GLY A 325 4.46 -20.33 -2.18
N GLY A 326 4.96 -21.13 -1.22
CA GLY A 326 6.03 -20.70 -0.34
C GLY A 326 7.26 -20.14 -1.07
N GLN A 327 7.73 -18.98 -0.64
CA GLN A 327 8.89 -18.28 -1.17
C GLN A 327 10.14 -18.51 -0.32
N LEU A 328 11.30 -18.45 -0.98
CA LEU A 328 12.59 -18.39 -0.31
C LEU A 328 12.94 -16.93 -0.06
N THR A 329 13.50 -16.64 1.11
CA THR A 329 13.96 -15.29 1.42
C THR A 329 15.07 -14.88 0.46
N ASP A 330 15.02 -13.64 -0.01
CA ASP A 330 16.01 -13.07 -0.95
C ASP A 330 16.04 -13.79 -2.31
N VAL A 331 14.91 -14.39 -2.71
CA VAL A 331 14.71 -14.99 -4.04
C VAL A 331 13.40 -14.47 -4.59
N SER A 332 13.47 -13.70 -5.67
CA SER A 332 12.29 -13.18 -6.34
C SER A 332 11.66 -14.24 -7.23
N ARG A 333 10.41 -14.01 -7.58
CA ARG A 333 9.73 -14.70 -8.66
C ARG A 333 9.51 -13.72 -9.79
N GLY A 334 9.89 -14.07 -11.01
CA GLY A 334 9.85 -13.17 -12.16
C GLY A 334 9.46 -13.87 -13.45
N ARG A 335 9.08 -13.08 -14.46
CA ARG A 335 8.87 -13.57 -15.83
C ARG A 335 10.16 -13.67 -16.59
N SER A 336 10.40 -14.82 -17.24
CA SER A 336 11.54 -15.01 -18.13
C SER A 336 11.35 -14.23 -19.42
N MET A 337 12.43 -13.58 -19.88
CA MET A 337 12.45 -12.90 -21.17
C MET A 337 12.35 -13.86 -22.37
N GLU A 338 12.58 -15.17 -22.18
CA GLU A 338 12.57 -16.15 -23.27
C GLU A 338 11.16 -16.65 -23.63
N ASP A 339 10.34 -16.93 -22.62
CA ASP A 339 9.04 -17.60 -22.77
C ASP A 339 7.90 -16.93 -21.98
N ASN A 340 8.19 -15.83 -21.27
CA ASN A 340 7.27 -15.15 -20.36
C ASN A 340 6.75 -16.04 -19.22
N GLY A 341 7.40 -17.18 -18.97
CA GLY A 341 7.06 -18.10 -17.88
C GLY A 341 7.55 -17.57 -16.53
N TRP A 342 6.94 -18.02 -15.43
CA TRP A 342 7.33 -17.66 -14.08
C TRP A 342 8.45 -18.56 -13.53
N TYR A 343 9.56 -17.97 -13.13
CA TYR A 343 10.72 -18.65 -12.57
C TYR A 343 11.19 -17.97 -11.28
N TYR A 344 12.06 -18.65 -10.53
CA TYR A 344 12.76 -18.09 -9.38
C TYR A 344 14.10 -17.48 -9.81
N PHE A 345 14.42 -16.31 -9.27
CA PHE A 345 15.70 -15.62 -9.50
C PHE A 345 16.41 -15.39 -8.16
N GLY A 346 17.59 -16.02 -8.00
CA GLY A 346 18.44 -15.80 -6.82
C GLY A 346 19.12 -14.43 -6.82
N GLU A 347 19.18 -13.80 -7.98
CA GLU A 347 19.61 -12.41 -8.21
C GLU A 347 18.42 -11.66 -8.84
N PRO A 348 17.55 -11.07 -8.01
CA PRO A 348 16.44 -10.25 -8.50
C PRO A 348 16.91 -9.06 -9.32
N THR A 349 16.06 -8.57 -10.21
CA THR A 349 16.39 -7.51 -11.18
C THR A 349 15.46 -6.29 -11.12
N PRO A 350 15.15 -5.75 -9.93
CA PRO A 350 14.23 -4.63 -9.79
C PRO A 350 14.66 -3.41 -10.62
N GLY A 351 13.70 -2.84 -11.34
CA GLY A 351 13.84 -1.74 -12.28
C GLY A 351 14.39 -2.14 -13.65
N SER A 352 14.49 -3.44 -13.97
CA SER A 352 15.18 -3.91 -15.17
C SER A 352 14.69 -5.27 -15.68
N SER A 353 15.15 -5.67 -16.87
CA SER A 353 14.78 -6.98 -17.44
C SER A 353 15.38 -8.16 -16.66
N ASN A 354 14.55 -9.18 -16.43
CA ASN A 354 14.88 -10.45 -15.76
C ASN A 354 15.85 -11.31 -16.59
N THR A 355 17.14 -10.94 -16.54
CA THR A 355 18.21 -11.53 -17.37
C THR A 355 19.20 -12.37 -16.57
N THR A 356 19.02 -12.48 -15.26
CA THR A 356 19.83 -13.32 -14.37
C THR A 356 19.44 -14.80 -14.49
N ALA A 357 20.26 -15.68 -13.95
CA ALA A 357 20.02 -17.11 -14.01
C ALA A 357 18.73 -17.49 -13.27
N SER A 358 17.79 -18.10 -13.98
CA SER A 358 16.48 -18.51 -13.45
C SER A 358 16.42 -20.02 -13.17
N THR A 359 15.52 -20.42 -12.27
CA THR A 359 15.29 -21.84 -11.94
C THR A 359 13.81 -22.13 -11.67
N ASN A 360 13.42 -23.38 -11.91
CA ASN A 360 12.07 -23.91 -11.61
C ASN A 360 12.01 -24.72 -10.31
N ILE A 361 13.12 -24.84 -9.60
CA ILE A 361 13.22 -25.60 -8.34
C ILE A 361 13.65 -24.68 -7.22
N THR A 362 13.06 -24.88 -6.03
CA THR A 362 13.38 -24.17 -4.79
C THR A 362 14.26 -25.01 -3.85
N ASP A 363 14.84 -26.10 -4.37
CA ASP A 363 15.76 -26.92 -3.60
C ASP A 363 16.97 -26.08 -3.19
N MET A 364 17.24 -26.02 -1.88
CA MET A 364 18.45 -25.38 -1.39
C MET A 364 19.67 -26.20 -1.81
N SER A 365 20.72 -25.52 -2.25
CA SER A 365 22.01 -26.16 -2.48
C SER A 365 22.55 -26.77 -1.20
N GLU A 366 23.40 -27.78 -1.34
CA GLU A 366 24.15 -28.31 -0.21
C GLU A 366 25.10 -27.25 0.34
N LEU A 367 25.36 -27.31 1.65
CA LEU A 367 26.34 -26.42 2.28
C LEU A 367 27.72 -26.57 1.62
N VAL A 368 28.28 -25.44 1.21
CA VAL A 368 29.66 -25.37 0.73
C VAL A 368 30.62 -25.53 1.91
N SER A 369 31.55 -26.46 1.80
CA SER A 369 32.61 -26.69 2.77
C SER A 369 33.95 -26.18 2.24
N ALA A 370 34.66 -25.41 3.07
CA ALA A 370 36.02 -24.97 2.78
C ALA A 370 37.04 -25.95 3.37
N SER A 371 38.14 -26.19 2.66
CA SER A 371 39.25 -27.04 3.13
C SER A 371 40.02 -26.47 4.31
N LEU A 372 39.76 -25.21 4.66
CA LEU A 372 40.48 -24.45 5.67
C LEU A 372 39.48 -23.66 6.53
N GLU A 373 39.68 -23.70 7.85
CA GLU A 373 38.88 -22.95 8.81
C GLU A 373 39.08 -21.43 8.67
N SER A 374 38.05 -20.65 9.02
CA SER A 374 38.15 -19.18 9.03
C SER A 374 39.20 -18.70 10.04
N GLY A 375 40.09 -17.78 9.63
CA GLY A 375 41.11 -17.24 10.53
C GLY A 375 42.15 -16.34 9.86
N PHE A 376 43.06 -15.80 10.66
CA PHE A 376 44.21 -15.02 10.18
C PHE A 376 45.42 -15.92 9.97
N TYR A 377 46.01 -15.87 8.78
CA TYR A 377 47.17 -16.67 8.41
C TYR A 377 48.35 -15.77 8.05
N SER A 378 49.56 -16.13 8.48
CA SER A 378 50.77 -15.32 8.28
C SER A 378 51.36 -15.41 6.85
N GLY A 379 50.56 -15.81 5.85
CA GLY A 379 50.96 -15.98 4.46
C GLY A 379 49.81 -16.43 3.55
N ALA A 380 50.03 -16.50 2.24
CA ALA A 380 49.04 -16.94 1.27
C ALA A 380 48.57 -18.37 1.56
N GLN A 381 47.25 -18.58 1.53
CA GLN A 381 46.63 -19.89 1.74
C GLN A 381 46.05 -20.41 0.42
N LEU A 382 46.06 -21.73 0.26
CA LEU A 382 45.26 -22.40 -0.75
C LEU A 382 43.98 -22.89 -0.06
N VAL A 383 42.83 -22.44 -0.55
CA VAL A 383 41.51 -22.84 -0.04
C VAL A 383 40.78 -23.55 -1.17
N GLU A 384 40.31 -24.76 -0.89
CA GLU A 384 39.45 -25.53 -1.80
C GLU A 384 38.01 -25.47 -1.27
N LEU A 385 37.06 -25.20 -2.15
CA LEU A 385 35.63 -25.22 -1.85
C LEU A 385 35.01 -26.47 -2.47
N SER A 386 34.10 -27.11 -1.74
CA SER A 386 33.43 -28.34 -2.20
C SER A 386 32.00 -28.43 -1.69
N THR A 387 31.16 -29.18 -2.43
CA THR A 387 29.84 -29.63 -1.98
C THR A 387 29.88 -31.14 -1.69
N ALA A 388 28.95 -31.65 -0.88
CA ALA A 388 28.98 -33.06 -0.46
C ALA A 388 28.84 -34.04 -1.63
N THR A 389 28.10 -33.65 -2.66
CA THR A 389 27.91 -34.41 -3.91
C THR A 389 29.07 -34.30 -4.90
N GLY A 390 29.91 -33.26 -4.79
CA GLY A 390 30.99 -32.99 -5.76
C GLY A 390 30.49 -32.53 -7.14
N TYR A 391 29.19 -32.27 -7.28
CA TYR A 391 28.55 -31.75 -8.47
C TYR A 391 27.85 -30.43 -8.10
N GLY A 392 28.29 -29.32 -8.69
CA GLY A 392 27.73 -28.00 -8.41
C GLY A 392 28.71 -26.90 -8.79
N GLN A 393 28.19 -25.77 -9.27
CA GLN A 393 28.99 -24.57 -9.53
C GLN A 393 29.04 -23.75 -8.24
N ILE A 394 30.24 -23.47 -7.74
CA ILE A 394 30.46 -22.66 -6.55
C ILE A 394 30.96 -21.29 -7.02
N TYR A 395 30.24 -20.25 -6.64
CA TYR A 395 30.63 -18.86 -6.85
C TYR A 395 31.19 -18.30 -5.55
N TYR A 396 32.23 -17.48 -5.62
CA TYR A 396 32.88 -16.88 -4.46
C TYR A 396 33.47 -15.53 -4.79
N THR A 397 33.50 -14.64 -3.81
CA THR A 397 34.16 -13.33 -3.90
C THR A 397 35.34 -13.29 -2.93
N LEU A 398 36.30 -12.41 -3.21
CA LEU A 398 37.48 -12.24 -2.35
C LEU A 398 37.40 -10.97 -1.48
N ASP A 399 36.40 -10.13 -1.72
CA ASP A 399 36.17 -8.86 -1.04
C ASP A 399 34.99 -8.91 -0.05
N GLY A 400 34.31 -10.05 0.05
CA GLY A 400 33.14 -10.24 0.90
C GLY A 400 31.83 -9.77 0.30
N SER A 401 31.81 -9.33 -0.97
CA SER A 401 30.55 -9.07 -1.69
C SER A 401 29.78 -10.37 -1.94
N ARG A 402 28.46 -10.31 -2.16
CA ARG A 402 27.66 -11.50 -2.46
C ARG A 402 28.08 -12.07 -3.82
N PRO A 403 28.48 -13.35 -3.91
CA PRO A 403 28.81 -13.98 -5.19
C PRO A 403 27.56 -14.09 -6.07
N GLY A 404 27.75 -13.95 -7.37
CA GLY A 404 26.67 -13.95 -8.35
C GLY A 404 26.98 -14.79 -9.58
N SER A 405 25.97 -15.04 -10.40
CA SER A 405 26.03 -15.89 -11.58
C SER A 405 27.09 -15.44 -12.60
N ASN A 406 27.44 -14.15 -12.57
CA ASN A 406 28.46 -13.51 -13.42
C ASN A 406 29.77 -13.14 -12.71
N THR A 407 29.90 -13.40 -11.40
CA THR A 407 31.04 -13.00 -10.55
C THR A 407 31.33 -14.07 -9.51
#